data_AF-A0A967LB30-F1
#
_entry.id   AF-A0A967LB30-F1
#
_cell.length_a   1.000
_cell.length_b   1.000
_cell.length_c   1.000
_cell.angle_alpha   90.00
_cell.angle_beta   90.00
_cell.angle_gamma   90.00
#
_symmetry.space_group_name_H-M   'P 1'
#
loop_
_entity.id
_entity.type
_entity.pdbx_description
1 polymer ?
#
loop_
_entity_poly.entity_id
_entity_poly.type
_entity_poly.pdbx_seq_one_letter_code
_entity_poly.pdbx_strand_id
1 'polypeptide(L)'
;MPAILDAIAISFRSNPRTVLLGDPAILEWRVKPGATVTIDQGLGDVTGMTDGEGNGSAEISPTGMTTYTLTATDGGVSEELQTTVSIKLLDSFESDSRSVGPGDPVTLLLGDCPGGRVGLD
;
A
#
# COMPACT_ATOMS: atom_id res chain seq x y z
N MET A 1 4.07 32.04 -19.48
CA MET A 1 2.72 31.46 -19.72
C MET A 1 2.93 29.99 -20.03
N PRO A 2 2.60 29.06 -19.12
CA PRO A 2 2.76 27.64 -19.42
C PRO A 2 1.78 27.27 -20.53
N ALA A 3 2.24 26.47 -21.49
CA ALA A 3 1.42 25.94 -22.55
C ALA A 3 0.30 25.10 -21.91
N ILE A 4 -0.94 25.53 -22.05
CA ILE A 4 -2.09 24.63 -21.91
C ILE A 4 -2.06 23.74 -23.15
N LEU A 5 -1.23 22.70 -23.08
CA LEU A 5 -1.37 21.52 -23.90
C LEU A 5 -2.76 20.98 -23.58
N ASP A 6 -3.54 20.65 -24.60
CA ASP A 6 -4.89 20.09 -24.45
C ASP A 6 -4.75 18.76 -23.70
N ALA A 7 -4.76 18.81 -22.37
CA ALA A 7 -4.45 17.65 -21.54
C ALA A 7 -5.60 16.66 -21.69
N ILE A 8 -5.32 15.53 -22.32
CA ILE A 8 -6.26 14.43 -22.48
C ILE A 8 -6.41 13.74 -21.14
N ALA A 9 -5.34 13.65 -20.37
CA ALA A 9 -5.35 13.01 -19.08
C ALA A 9 -5.31 14.10 -17.99
N ILE A 10 -6.48 14.38 -17.41
CA ILE A 10 -6.73 15.54 -16.54
C ILE A 10 -6.29 15.25 -15.10
N SER A 11 -6.59 14.05 -14.60
CA SER A 11 -6.24 13.65 -13.24
C SER A 11 -6.16 12.13 -13.11
N PHE A 12 -5.21 11.65 -12.31
CA PHE A 12 -5.12 10.24 -11.95
C PHE A 12 -4.71 10.12 -10.48
N ARG A 13 -5.55 9.47 -9.68
CA ARG A 13 -5.34 9.33 -8.23
C ARG A 13 -5.76 7.96 -7.74
N SER A 14 -5.08 7.50 -6.70
CA SER A 14 -5.44 6.31 -5.93
C SER A 14 -5.90 6.73 -4.54
N ASN A 15 -7.02 6.19 -4.09
CA ASN A 15 -7.53 6.39 -2.75
C ASN A 15 -8.02 5.05 -2.17
N PRO A 16 -7.35 4.50 -1.14
CA PRO A 16 -6.18 5.03 -0.43
C PRO A 16 -4.87 4.95 -1.24
N ARG A 17 -3.91 5.85 -0.98
CA ARG A 17 -2.55 5.77 -1.53
C ARG A 17 -1.71 4.65 -0.88
N THR A 18 -2.10 4.25 0.33
CA THR A 18 -1.48 3.16 1.08
C THR A 18 -2.57 2.19 1.52
N VAL A 19 -2.54 0.96 1.01
CA VAL A 19 -3.49 -0.10 1.36
C VAL A 19 -2.81 -1.26 2.05
N LEU A 20 -3.56 -2.07 2.78
CA LEU A 20 -3.03 -3.30 3.37
C LEU A 20 -2.91 -4.39 2.29
N LEU A 21 -2.07 -5.39 2.53
CA LEU A 21 -1.95 -6.52 1.60
C LEU A 21 -3.31 -7.19 1.40
N GLY A 22 -3.81 -7.19 0.16
CA GLY A 22 -5.10 -7.78 -0.20
C GLY A 22 -6.31 -6.88 0.09
N ASP A 23 -6.10 -5.66 0.56
CA ASP A 23 -7.16 -4.68 0.79
C ASP A 23 -7.50 -3.94 -0.53
N PRO A 24 -8.78 -3.64 -0.81
CA PRO A 24 -9.16 -2.96 -2.03
C PRO A 24 -8.72 -1.48 -2.03
N ALA A 25 -8.20 -1.01 -3.15
CA ALA A 25 -7.95 0.41 -3.41
C ALA A 25 -8.82 0.89 -4.57
N ILE A 26 -9.23 2.15 -4.55
CA ILE A 26 -9.99 2.76 -5.64
C ILE A 26 -9.03 3.63 -6.45
N LEU A 27 -8.87 3.30 -7.73
CA LEU A 27 -8.26 4.19 -8.71
C LEU A 27 -9.36 5.05 -9.32
N GLU A 28 -9.16 6.36 -9.27
CA GLU A 28 -10.02 7.33 -9.91
C GLU A 28 -9.20 8.09 -10.96
N TRP A 29 -9.75 8.21 -12.16
CA TRP A 29 -9.16 9.00 -13.22
C TRP A 29 -10.17 9.94 -13.85
N ARG A 30 -9.62 11.00 -14.43
CA ARG A 30 -10.35 11.96 -15.24
C ARG A 30 -9.56 12.22 -16.51
N VAL A 31 -10.21 12.00 -17.63
CA VAL A 31 -9.68 12.22 -18.97
C VAL A 31 -10.64 13.10 -19.76
N LYS A 32 -10.25 13.44 -20.98
CA LYS A 32 -11.10 14.13 -21.94
C LYS A 32 -12.28 13.23 -22.34
N PRO A 33 -13.51 13.76 -22.40
CA PRO A 33 -14.69 12.98 -22.79
C PRO A 33 -14.51 12.43 -24.21
N GLY A 34 -14.68 11.11 -24.37
CA GLY A 34 -14.52 10.42 -25.65
C GLY A 34 -13.10 9.91 -25.95
N ALA A 35 -12.13 10.13 -25.05
CA ALA A 35 -10.81 9.52 -25.15
C ALA A 35 -10.83 8.04 -24.76
N THR A 36 -9.98 7.22 -25.38
CA THR A 36 -9.74 5.84 -24.96
C THR A 36 -8.77 5.81 -23.79
N VAL A 37 -9.05 5.00 -22.78
CA VAL A 37 -8.26 4.92 -21.55
C VAL A 37 -7.79 3.48 -21.35
N THR A 38 -6.48 3.32 -21.21
CA THR A 38 -5.83 2.04 -20.91
C THR A 38 -5.01 2.18 -19.64
N ILE A 39 -5.10 1.21 -18.74
CA ILE A 39 -4.27 1.18 -17.54
C ILE A 39 -3.39 -0.07 -17.58
N ASP A 40 -2.09 0.16 -17.66
CA ASP A 40 -1.07 -0.87 -17.51
C ASP A 40 -0.95 -1.25 -16.01
N GLN A 41 -0.57 -2.51 -15.71
CA GLN A 41 -0.68 -3.22 -14.41
C GLN A 41 -1.90 -4.15 -14.22
N GLY A 42 -2.40 -4.73 -15.31
CA GLY A 42 -3.37 -5.85 -15.24
C GLY A 42 -4.86 -5.46 -15.29
N LEU A 43 -5.18 -4.17 -15.38
CA LEU A 43 -6.54 -3.67 -15.65
C LEU A 43 -6.85 -3.70 -17.16
N GLY A 44 -5.89 -3.29 -18.00
CA GLY A 44 -6.05 -3.24 -19.45
C GLY A 44 -6.94 -2.06 -19.89
N ASP A 45 -7.78 -2.29 -20.90
CA ASP A 45 -8.69 -1.27 -21.44
C ASP A 45 -9.84 -0.94 -20.47
N VAL A 46 -9.78 0.23 -19.85
CA VAL A 46 -10.82 0.75 -18.94
C VAL A 46 -11.73 1.77 -19.60
N THR A 47 -11.67 1.89 -20.94
CA THR A 47 -12.54 2.77 -21.73
C THR A 47 -14.01 2.52 -21.43
N GLY A 48 -14.43 1.26 -21.24
CA GLY A 48 -15.81 0.91 -20.88
C GLY A 48 -16.23 1.31 -19.46
N MET A 49 -15.27 1.61 -18.58
CA MET A 49 -15.50 2.10 -17.20
C MET A 49 -15.41 3.63 -17.12
N THR A 50 -15.18 4.29 -18.25
CA THR A 50 -15.08 5.75 -18.33
C THR A 50 -16.43 6.28 -18.83
N ASP A 51 -17.08 7.10 -18.02
CA ASP A 51 -18.35 7.76 -18.34
C ASP A 51 -18.19 8.74 -19.53
N GLY A 52 -19.32 9.17 -20.11
CA GLY A 52 -19.33 10.14 -21.22
C GLY A 52 -18.71 11.50 -20.91
N GLU A 53 -18.44 11.79 -19.64
CA GLU A 53 -17.73 12.98 -19.16
C GLU A 53 -16.22 12.77 -18.99
N GLY A 54 -15.71 11.57 -19.27
CA GLY A 54 -14.30 11.22 -19.12
C GLY A 54 -13.89 10.89 -17.69
N ASN A 55 -14.84 10.68 -16.77
CA ASN A 55 -14.55 10.22 -15.41
C ASN A 55 -14.61 8.70 -15.36
N GLY A 56 -13.70 8.05 -14.65
CA GLY A 56 -13.76 6.62 -14.43
C GLY A 56 -13.20 6.22 -13.08
N SER A 57 -13.65 5.08 -12.59
CA SER A 57 -13.14 4.48 -11.37
C SER A 57 -13.04 2.96 -11.51
N ALA A 58 -12.00 2.39 -10.91
CA ALA A 58 -11.82 0.95 -10.80
C ALA A 58 -11.36 0.57 -9.40
N GLU A 59 -11.98 -0.48 -8.87
CA GLU A 59 -11.51 -1.17 -7.69
C GLU A 59 -10.36 -2.11 -8.08
N ILE A 60 -9.23 -1.98 -7.39
CA ILE A 60 -8.05 -2.82 -7.56
C ILE A 60 -7.70 -3.49 -6.23
N SER A 61 -7.04 -4.65 -6.31
CA SER A 61 -6.54 -5.37 -5.15
C SER A 61 -5.05 -5.63 -5.31
N PRO A 62 -4.18 -4.62 -5.15
CA PRO A 62 -2.75 -4.80 -5.33
C PRO A 62 -2.18 -5.71 -4.22
N THR A 63 -1.25 -6.59 -4.59
CA THR A 63 -0.53 -7.49 -3.66
C THR A 63 0.91 -7.07 -3.42
N GLY A 64 1.38 -6.01 -4.09
CA GLY A 64 2.68 -5.38 -3.86
C GLY A 64 2.63 -3.87 -4.14
N MET A 65 3.74 -3.18 -3.90
CA MET A 65 3.90 -1.79 -4.35
C MET A 65 3.85 -1.77 -5.88
N THR A 66 2.76 -1.23 -6.42
CA THR A 66 2.49 -1.27 -7.86
C THR A 66 2.32 0.15 -8.38
N THR A 67 3.04 0.46 -9.44
CA THR A 67 2.95 1.76 -10.15
C THR A 67 2.04 1.59 -11.36
N TYR A 68 0.84 2.15 -11.28
CA TYR A 68 -0.13 2.14 -12.37
C TYR A 68 0.19 3.24 -13.35
N THR A 69 0.15 2.91 -14.64
CA THR A 69 0.32 3.87 -15.74
C THR A 69 -0.98 3.94 -16.51
N LEU A 70 -1.59 5.12 -16.53
CA LEU A 70 -2.78 5.42 -17.30
C LEU A 70 -2.37 6.10 -18.60
N THR A 71 -2.77 5.52 -19.71
CA THR A 71 -2.59 6.07 -21.06
C THR A 71 -3.95 6.47 -21.62
N ALA A 72 -4.15 7.76 -21.84
CA ALA A 72 -5.36 8.30 -22.45
C ALA A 72 -5.07 8.74 -23.89
N THR A 73 -5.85 8.28 -24.86
CA THR A 73 -5.66 8.58 -26.28
C THR A 73 -6.92 9.23 -26.88
N ASP A 74 -6.77 10.38 -27.52
CA ASP A 74 -7.85 11.12 -28.19
C ASP A 74 -7.40 11.48 -29.60
N GLY A 75 -8.10 10.97 -30.62
CA GLY A 75 -7.89 11.37 -32.02
C GLY A 75 -6.46 11.23 -32.56
N GLY A 76 -5.61 10.38 -31.95
CA GLY A 76 -4.20 10.19 -32.32
C GLY A 76 -3.18 10.93 -31.45
N VAL A 77 -3.63 11.70 -30.45
CA VAL A 77 -2.79 12.25 -29.39
C VAL A 77 -2.90 11.35 -28.17
N SER A 78 -1.79 11.04 -27.52
CA SER A 78 -1.73 10.18 -26.33
C SER A 78 -1.05 10.91 -25.18
N GLU A 79 -1.62 10.84 -23.99
CA GLU A 79 -1.03 11.31 -22.75
C GLU A 79 -0.98 10.21 -21.70
N GLU A 80 0.04 10.27 -20.85
CA GLU A 80 0.31 9.26 -19.84
C GLU A 80 0.43 9.89 -18.44
N LEU A 81 -0.25 9.30 -17.45
CA LEU A 81 -0.06 9.60 -16.03
C LEU A 81 0.33 8.36 -15.26
N GLN A 82 1.10 8.55 -14.20
CA GLN A 82 1.50 7.49 -13.30
C GLN A 82 1.03 7.78 -11.87
N THR A 83 0.54 6.74 -11.19
CA THR A 83 0.27 6.78 -9.75
C THR A 83 0.89 5.56 -9.07
N THR A 84 1.52 5.78 -7.94
CA THR A 84 2.14 4.72 -7.14
C THR A 84 1.26 4.42 -5.94
N VAL A 85 0.86 3.16 -5.80
CA VAL A 85 0.15 2.66 -4.63
C VAL A 85 1.14 1.92 -3.74
N SER A 86 1.30 2.41 -2.52
CA SER A 86 2.12 1.74 -1.51
C SER A 86 1.30 0.67 -0.80
N ILE A 87 1.92 -0.45 -0.46
CA ILE A 87 1.28 -1.43 0.43
C ILE A 87 1.93 -1.38 1.79
N LYS A 88 1.09 -1.36 2.82
CA LYS A 88 1.49 -1.65 4.18
C LYS A 88 1.23 -3.12 4.43
N LEU A 89 2.26 -3.94 4.61
CA LEU A 89 2.04 -5.27 5.16
C LEU A 89 1.50 -5.09 6.58
N LEU A 90 0.36 -5.72 6.89
CA LEU A 90 0.01 -5.99 8.26
C LEU A 90 0.97 -7.11 8.69
N ASP A 91 2.15 -6.71 9.17
CA ASP A 91 3.05 -7.63 9.84
C ASP A 91 2.30 -8.14 11.08
N SER A 92 1.75 -9.34 10.98
CA SER A 92 1.33 -10.15 12.11
C SER A 92 1.92 -11.52 11.81
N PHE A 93 2.88 -12.05 12.56
CA PHE A 93 3.28 -11.75 13.93
C PHE A 93 4.62 -12.47 14.17
N GLU A 94 5.65 -11.80 14.67
CA GLU A 94 6.54 -12.42 15.68
C GLU A 94 7.21 -11.30 16.49
N SER A 95 6.75 -11.19 17.74
CA SER A 95 7.54 -10.81 18.91
C SER A 95 8.82 -10.00 18.62
N ASP A 96 8.79 -8.69 18.85
CA ASP A 96 10.00 -8.04 19.34
C ASP A 96 10.22 -8.55 20.77
N SER A 97 10.87 -9.71 20.84
CA SER A 97 11.68 -10.24 21.93
C SER A 97 11.38 -9.67 23.32
N ARG A 98 10.31 -10.18 23.96
CA ARG A 98 10.48 -10.62 25.35
C ARG A 98 11.13 -12.00 25.37
N SER A 99 12.23 -12.16 24.63
CA SER A 99 13.18 -13.25 24.88
C SER A 99 14.05 -12.79 26.03
N VAL A 100 13.50 -12.99 27.21
CA VAL A 100 14.28 -13.08 28.43
C VAL A 100 15.22 -14.30 28.33
N GLY A 101 16.53 -14.03 28.30
CA GLY A 101 17.62 -14.93 28.70
C GLY A 101 18.32 -15.71 27.58
N PRO A 102 19.66 -15.83 27.59
CA PRO A 102 20.48 -15.97 28.80
C PRO A 102 21.61 -14.94 28.94
N GLY A 103 21.89 -14.47 30.15
CA GLY A 103 23.17 -13.81 30.43
C GLY A 103 23.21 -12.66 31.42
N ASP A 104 22.08 -12.24 31.99
CA ASP A 104 22.15 -11.42 33.19
C ASP A 104 22.32 -12.38 34.38
N PRO A 105 23.45 -12.34 35.13
CA PRO A 105 23.47 -12.99 36.42
C PRO A 105 22.48 -12.22 37.30
N VAL A 106 21.25 -12.71 37.30
CA VAL A 106 20.21 -12.36 38.26
C VAL A 106 20.79 -12.65 39.64
N THR A 107 21.47 -11.66 40.20
CA THR A 107 21.91 -11.64 41.58
C THR A 107 20.72 -11.18 42.39
N LEU A 108 19.71 -12.05 42.49
CA LEU A 108 18.59 -11.83 43.38
C LEU A 108 18.83 -12.62 44.66
N LEU A 109 19.22 -11.83 45.67
CA LEU A 109 18.99 -12.00 47.09
C LEU A 109 19.87 -13.04 47.80
N LEU A 110 20.71 -12.52 48.71
CA LEU A 110 21.02 -13.17 49.99
C LEU A 110 19.69 -13.34 50.77
N GLY A 111 18.84 -14.24 50.28
CA GLY A 111 17.85 -14.94 51.06
C GLY A 111 18.54 -16.17 51.60
N ASP A 112 19.29 -15.97 52.68
CA ASP A 112 19.92 -17.02 53.46
C ASP A 112 18.83 -17.99 53.97
N CYS A 113 18.59 -19.08 53.25
CA CYS A 113 18.05 -20.30 53.82
C CYS A 113 18.18 -21.48 52.84
N PRO A 114 19.15 -22.37 53.09
CA PRO A 114 18.74 -23.77 53.18
C PRO A 114 19.46 -24.49 54.31
N GLY A 115 18.68 -25.03 55.26
CA GLY A 115 19.14 -26.15 56.06
C GLY A 115 18.87 -26.01 57.55
N GLY A 116 17.62 -26.26 57.93
CA GLY A 116 17.36 -26.78 59.27
C GLY A 116 18.15 -28.07 59.48
N ARG A 117 19.08 -28.03 60.42
CA ARG A 117 19.46 -29.17 61.26
C ARG A 117 19.58 -28.66 62.69
N VAL A 118 18.58 -29.02 63.48
CA VAL A 118 18.61 -28.98 64.94
C VAL A 118 19.79 -29.82 65.45
N GLY A 119 20.53 -29.28 66.40
CA GLY A 119 21.58 -29.94 67.15
C GLY A 119 21.85 -29.12 68.41
N LEU A 120 21.13 -29.45 69.48
CA LEU A 120 21.38 -28.98 70.83
C LEU A 120 22.32 -30.00 71.49
N ASP A 121 23.61 -29.71 71.53
CA ASP A 121 24.56 -30.08 72.60
C ASP A 121 25.83 -29.21 72.44
#